data_AF-A0A164QRE5-F1
#
_entry.id   AF-A0A164QRE5-F1
#
_cell.length_a   1.000
_cell.length_b   1.000
_cell.length_c   1.000
_cell.angle_alpha   90.00
_cell.angle_beta   90.00
_cell.angle_gamma   90.00
#
_symmetry.space_group_name_H-M   'P 1'
#
loop_
_entity.id
_entity.type
_entity.pdbx_description
1 polymer ?
#
loop_
_entity_poly.entity_id
_entity_poly.type
_entity_poly.pdbx_seq_one_letter_code
_entity_poly.pdbx_strand_id
1 'polypeptide(L)'
;MDINSANEMFRMYFINQFMLVVPLMAVSLVVALLFGIIQSMFQIQEQALAFSAKLVTMMIVFLMTMMWMYDKAIVHLQDLYRFLFQ
;
A
#
# COMPACT_ATOMS: atom_id res chain seq x y z
N MET A 1 -22.97 -12.59 -23.78
CA MET A 1 -21.79 -12.60 -22.90
C MET A 1 -21.24 -14.02 -22.92
N ASP A 2 -20.21 -14.26 -23.72
CA ASP A 2 -19.54 -15.56 -23.73
C ASP A 2 -18.72 -15.73 -22.45
N ILE A 3 -18.73 -16.94 -21.89
CA ILE A 3 -18.03 -17.31 -20.65
C ILE A 3 -16.52 -17.00 -20.75
N ASN A 4 -15.98 -17.05 -21.97
CA ASN A 4 -14.57 -16.73 -22.25
C ASN A 4 -14.24 -15.25 -22.03
N SER A 5 -15.15 -14.33 -22.41
CA SER A 5 -14.95 -12.89 -22.25
C SER A 5 -14.98 -12.46 -20.77
N ALA A 6 -15.85 -13.10 -19.97
CA ALA A 6 -15.89 -12.89 -18.52
C ALA A 6 -14.58 -13.31 -17.83
N ASN A 7 -13.96 -14.40 -18.28
CA ASN A 7 -12.70 -14.89 -17.73
C ASN A 7 -11.52 -13.97 -18.10
N GLU A 8 -11.49 -13.43 -19.33
CA GLU A 8 -10.47 -12.46 -19.74
C GLU A 8 -10.57 -11.15 -18.97
N MET A 9 -11.78 -10.63 -18.76
CA MET A 9 -11.97 -9.43 -17.93
C MET A 9 -11.48 -9.67 -16.50
N PHE A 10 -11.82 -10.82 -15.91
CA PHE A 10 -11.36 -11.17 -14.57
C PHE A 10 -9.84 -11.20 -14.46
N ARG A 11 -9.16 -11.79 -15.45
CA ARG A 11 -7.69 -11.81 -15.53
C ARG A 11 -7.10 -10.41 -15.66
N MET A 12 -7.70 -9.55 -16.48
CA MET A 12 -7.19 -8.19 -16.73
C MET A 12 -7.33 -7.30 -15.47
N TYR A 13 -8.44 -7.38 -14.74
CA TYR A 13 -8.61 -6.66 -13.48
C TYR A 13 -7.62 -7.11 -12.40
N PHE A 14 -7.37 -8.42 -12.29
CA PHE A 14 -6.39 -8.95 -11.32
C PHE A 14 -4.97 -8.45 -11.60
N ILE A 15 -4.55 -8.50 -12.86
CA ILE A 15 -3.20 -8.06 -13.26
C ILE A 15 -3.05 -6.56 -13.04
N ASN A 16 -4.06 -5.76 -13.40
CA ASN A 16 -4.03 -4.31 -13.20
C ASN A 16 -3.92 -3.93 -11.71
N GLN A 17 -4.64 -4.65 -10.84
CA GLN A 17 -4.54 -4.44 -9.40
C GLN A 17 -3.18 -4.85 -8.84
N PHE A 18 -2.60 -5.94 -9.33
CA PHE A 18 -1.25 -6.34 -8.94
C PHE A 18 -0.21 -5.29 -9.35
N MET A 19 -0.32 -4.77 -10.57
CA MET A 19 0.57 -3.72 -11.09
C MET A 19 0.46 -2.41 -10.30
N LEU A 20 -0.69 -2.15 -9.68
CA LEU A 20 -0.89 -1.06 -8.73
C LEU A 20 -0.25 -1.31 -7.37
N VAL A 21 -0.30 -2.54 -6.86
CA VAL A 21 0.25 -2.91 -5.53
C VAL A 21 1.79 -3.03 -5.56
N VAL A 22 2.40 -3.36 -6.70
CA VAL A 22 3.87 -3.45 -6.84
C VAL A 22 4.62 -2.17 -6.41
N PRO A 23 4.30 -0.96 -6.92
CA PRO A 23 4.97 0.26 -6.49
C PRO A 23 4.71 0.61 -5.02
N LEU A 24 3.54 0.24 -4.47
CA LEU A 24 3.25 0.39 -3.04
C LEU A 24 4.20 -0.45 -2.19
N MET A 25 4.34 -1.72 -2.53
CA MET A 25 5.20 -2.64 -1.79
C MET A 25 6.64 -2.16 -1.82
N ALA A 26 7.14 -1.71 -2.98
CA ALA A 26 8.49 -1.17 -3.12
C ALA A 26 8.74 0.03 -2.19
N VAL A 27 7.83 1.02 -2.16
CA VAL A 27 7.95 2.19 -1.28
C VAL A 27 7.89 1.78 0.19
N SER A 28 6.95 0.91 0.56
CA SER A 28 6.82 0.43 1.94
C SER A 28 8.07 -0.29 2.44
N LEU A 29 8.72 -1.05 1.54
CA LEU A 29 9.92 -1.83 1.84
C LEU A 29 11.11 -0.90 2.07
N VAL A 30 11.29 0.12 1.24
CA VAL A 30 12.34 1.15 1.42
C VAL A 30 12.17 1.88 2.75
N VAL A 31 10.96 2.30 3.08
CA VAL A 31 10.68 3.02 4.33
C VAL A 31 10.92 2.12 5.54
N ALA A 32 10.49 0.86 5.50
CA ALA A 32 10.74 -0.12 6.57
C ALA A 32 12.25 -0.38 6.78
N LEU A 33 13.02 -0.46 5.69
CA LEU A 33 14.47 -0.66 5.73
C LEU A 33 15.20 0.54 6.35
N LEU A 34 14.85 1.76 5.93
CA LEU A 34 15.43 2.99 6.50
C LEU A 34 15.15 3.09 8.00
N PHE A 35 13.93 2.77 8.42
CA PHE A 35 13.58 2.79 9.84
C PHE A 35 14.31 1.72 10.65
N GLY A 36 14.50 0.51 10.10
CA GLY A 36 15.27 -0.54 10.75
C GLY A 36 16.74 -0.14 10.97
N ILE A 37 17.34 0.53 9.98
CA ILE A 37 18.71 1.04 10.10
C ILE A 37 18.80 2.11 11.19
N ILE A 38 17.90 3.09 11.18
CA ILE A 38 17.84 4.16 12.20
C ILE A 38 17.70 3.55 13.61
N GLN A 39 16.80 2.57 13.78
CA GLN A 39 16.60 1.89 15.04
C GLN A 39 17.90 1.18 15.52
N SER A 40 18.62 0.53 14.61
CA SER A 40 19.89 -0.14 14.91
C SER A 40 21.02 0.84 15.24
N MET A 41 21.08 2.00 14.58
CA MET A 41 22.17 2.98 14.77
C MET A 41 22.10 3.66 16.13
N PHE A 42 20.90 3.97 16.63
CA PHE A 42 20.73 4.64 17.93
C PHE A 42 20.86 3.72 19.15
N GLN A 43 21.11 2.42 18.96
CA GLN A 43 21.27 1.42 20.03
C GLN A 43 20.21 1.51 21.14
N ILE A 44 18.95 1.84 20.80
CA ILE A 44 17.86 1.96 21.76
C ILE A 44 17.50 0.55 22.27
N GLN A 45 18.11 0.13 23.38
CA GLN A 45 17.83 -1.14 24.08
C GLN A 45 16.81 -0.98 25.22
N GLU A 46 16.48 0.27 25.59
CA GLU A 46 15.40 0.61 26.51
C GLU A 46 14.04 0.27 25.87
N GLN A 47 13.40 -0.81 26.33
CA GLN A 47 12.19 -1.38 25.73
C GLN A 47 11.03 -0.36 25.66
N ALA A 48 10.93 0.56 26.61
CA ALA A 48 9.91 1.60 26.64
C ALA A 48 10.14 2.70 25.58
N LEU A 49 11.40 3.11 25.38
CA LEU A 49 11.75 4.12 24.37
C LEU A 49 11.70 3.52 22.95
N ALA A 50 12.07 2.25 22.81
CA ALA A 50 11.93 1.52 21.55
C ALA A 50 10.45 1.36 21.14
N PHE A 51 9.55 1.18 22.12
CA PHE A 51 8.12 1.09 21.88
C PHE A 51 7.55 2.42 21.36
N SER A 52 7.86 3.54 22.02
CA SER A 52 7.38 4.85 21.59
C SER A 52 7.95 5.27 20.23
N ALA A 53 9.24 5.03 20.00
CA ALA A 53 9.88 5.28 18.70
C ALA A 53 9.22 4.46 17.59
N LYS A 54 8.97 3.15 17.79
CA LYS A 54 8.24 2.30 16.83
C LYS A 54 6.83 2.80 16.55
N LEU A 55 6.14 3.35 17.54
CA LEU A 55 4.79 3.88 17.37
C LEU A 55 4.81 5.12 16.46
N VAL A 56 5.74 6.05 16.71
CA VAL A 56 5.95 7.23 15.86
C VAL A 56 6.35 6.82 14.45
N THR A 57 7.25 5.84 14.31
CA THR A 57 7.58 5.22 13.02
C THR A 57 6.34 4.74 12.29
N MET A 58 5.53 3.88 12.93
CA MET A 58 4.33 3.34 12.33
C MET A 58 3.35 4.44 11.93
N MET A 59 3.19 5.49 12.73
CA MET A 59 2.36 6.64 12.36
C MET A 59 2.87 7.37 11.12
N ILE A 60 4.18 7.60 11.00
CA ILE A 60 4.77 8.26 9.83
C ILE A 60 4.57 7.39 8.58
N VAL A 61 4.88 6.10 8.67
CA VAL A 61 4.66 5.16 7.55
C VAL A 61 3.19 5.13 7.16
N PHE A 62 2.29 5.09 8.14
CA PHE A 62 0.84 5.09 7.91
C PHE A 62 0.39 6.37 7.19
N LEU A 63 0.83 7.55 7.64
CA LEU A 63 0.48 8.82 7.01
C LEU A 63 1.00 8.91 5.56
N MET A 64 2.24 8.47 5.31
CA MET A 64 2.81 8.44 3.96
C MET A 64 2.05 7.46 3.05
N THR A 65 1.68 6.30 3.59
CA THR A 65 0.94 5.27 2.84
C THR A 65 -0.52 5.66 2.62
N MET A 66 -1.12 6.43 3.55
CA MET A 66 -2.52 6.83 3.55
C MET A 66 -2.85 7.76 2.38
N MET A 67 -2.01 8.76 2.09
CA MET A 67 -2.22 9.63 0.91
C MET A 67 -2.30 8.82 -0.39
N TRP A 68 -1.37 7.87 -0.57
CA TRP A 68 -1.33 7.05 -1.77
C TRP A 68 -2.48 6.03 -1.85
N MET A 69 -2.85 5.40 -0.72
CA MET A 69 -4.01 4.49 -0.65
C MET A 69 -5.31 5.21 -1.00
N TYR A 70 -5.45 6.46 -0.58
CA TYR A 70 -6.63 7.26 -0.86
C TYR A 70 -6.79 7.53 -2.35
N ASP A 71 -5.71 7.89 -3.04
CA ASP A 71 -5.72 8.08 -4.51
C ASP A 71 -6.13 6.80 -5.25
N LYS A 72 -5.62 5.63 -4.82
CA LYS A 72 -5.99 4.35 -5.44
C LYS A 72 -7.44 3.95 -5.17
N ALA A 73 -7.94 4.19 -3.96
CA ALA A 73 -9.33 3.90 -3.62
C ALA A 73 -10.29 4.72 -4.51
N ILE A 74 -10.02 6.01 -4.71
CA ILE A 74 -10.86 6.87 -5.57
C ILE A 74 -10.87 6.38 -7.02
N VAL A 75 -9.71 6.03 -7.58
CA VAL A 75 -9.63 5.51 -8.97
C VAL A 75 -10.50 4.26 -9.13
N HIS A 76 -10.43 3.32 -8.18
CA HIS A 76 -11.27 2.12 -8.23
C HIS A 76 -12.77 2.42 -8.07
N LEU A 77 -13.14 3.38 -7.22
CA LEU A 77 -14.54 3.81 -7.11
C LEU A 77 -15.04 4.48 -8.39
N GLN A 78 -14.20 5.26 -9.07
CA GLN A 78 -14.57 5.90 -10.35
C GLN A 78 -14.76 4.89 -11.48
N ASP A 79 -13.89 3.87 -11.54
CA ASP A 79 -14.02 2.79 -12.53
C ASP A 79 -15.30 1.96 -12.29
N LEU A 80 -15.62 1.66 -11.03
CA LEU A 80 -16.85 0.97 -10.67
C LEU A 80 -18.09 1.80 -10.99
N TYR A 81 -18.07 3.09 -10.67
CA TYR A 81 -19.18 4.01 -10.97
C TYR A 81 -19.43 4.12 -12.48
N ARG A 82 -18.37 4.24 -13.29
CA ARG A 82 -18.49 4.25 -14.75
C ARG A 82 -19.10 2.96 -15.30
N PHE A 83 -18.73 1.81 -14.74
CA PHE A 83 -19.29 0.52 -15.14
C PHE A 83 -20.76 0.36 -14.75
N LEU A 84 -21.19 0.91 -13.61
CA LEU A 84 -22.57 0.80 -13.12
C LEU A 84 -23.57 1.71 -13.86
N PHE A 85 -23.07 2.81 -14.43
CA PHE A 85 -23.89 3.82 -15.11
C PHE A 85 -23.78 3.80 -16.64
N GLN A 86 -23.15 2.76 -17.20
CA GLN A 86 -23.04 2.49 -18.64
C GLN A 86 -23.68 1.14 -18.98
#